data_AF-A0A6M0RCN9-F1
#
_entry.id   AF-A0A6M0RCN9-F1
#
_cell.length_a   1.000
_cell.length_b   1.000
_cell.length_c   1.000
_cell.angle_alpha   90.00
_cell.angle_beta   90.00
_cell.angle_gamma   90.00
#
_symmetry.space_group_name_H-M   'P 1'
#
loop_
_entity.id
_entity.type
_entity.pdbx_description
1 polymer ?
#
loop_
_entity_poly.entity_id
_entity_poly.type
_entity_poly.pdbx_seq_one_letter_code
_entity_poly.pdbx_strand_id
1 'polypeptide(L)'
;MESIRGPEWNLIKEEYLKLNGKVKLKEFAEKHGVKYSTLRSRKNRENWDSEINKNVATKSATQQKSVATENKNKIKNREPIAEEVKEVLENTELTDKQRLFCIYYIKCFNATKAYQKAYKCDYITANTNGPRLLVNACIKQEIQRLKQVR
;
A
#
# COMPACT_ATOMS: atom_id res chain seq x y z
N MET A 1 26.20 -5.48 -46.92
CA MET A 1 25.10 -5.69 -45.95
C MET A 1 25.73 -5.67 -44.58
N GLU A 2 25.86 -4.50 -43.95
CA GLU A 2 26.25 -4.40 -42.55
C GLU A 2 25.25 -5.24 -41.73
N SER A 3 25.75 -6.28 -41.06
CA SER A 3 24.93 -6.99 -40.09
C SER A 3 24.57 -5.99 -39.00
N ILE A 4 23.27 -5.68 -38.88
CA ILE A 4 22.75 -4.87 -37.78
C ILE A 4 22.81 -5.76 -36.54
N ARG A 5 24.03 -5.95 -36.03
CA ARG A 5 24.28 -6.63 -34.76
C ARG A 5 23.67 -5.71 -33.71
N GLY A 6 22.55 -6.16 -33.14
CA GLY A 6 21.84 -5.40 -32.12
C GLY A 6 22.75 -5.07 -30.93
N PRO A 7 22.31 -4.20 -30.02
CA PRO A 7 23.08 -3.85 -28.83
C PRO A 7 23.42 -5.12 -28.03
N GLU A 8 24.71 -5.29 -27.69
CA GLU A 8 25.19 -6.43 -26.90
C GLU A 8 24.79 -6.25 -25.42
N TRP A 9 23.54 -6.60 -25.10
CA TRP A 9 22.91 -6.35 -23.80
C TRP A 9 23.62 -7.01 -22.62
N ASN A 10 24.28 -8.15 -22.83
CA ASN A 10 25.02 -8.84 -21.78
C ASN A 10 26.24 -8.01 -21.32
N LEU A 11 27.00 -7.45 -22.27
CA LEU A 11 28.14 -6.58 -21.97
C LEU A 11 27.69 -5.31 -21.24
N ILE A 12 26.58 -4.71 -21.69
CA ILE A 12 25.99 -3.52 -21.07
C ILE A 12 25.55 -3.82 -19.63
N LYS A 13 24.95 -5.00 -19.39
CA LYS A 13 24.55 -5.43 -18.04
C LYS A 13 25.77 -5.58 -17.12
N GLU A 14 26.81 -6.26 -17.58
CA GLU A 14 28.04 -6.45 -16.80
C GLU A 14 28.73 -5.14 -16.45
N GLU A 15 28.84 -4.20 -17.40
CA GLU A 15 29.38 -2.86 -17.13
C GLU A 15 28.53 -2.10 -16.11
N TYR A 16 27.20 -2.16 -16.24
CA TYR A 16 26.27 -1.52 -15.30
C TYR A 16 26.41 -2.08 -13.86
N LEU A 17 26.54 -3.40 -13.72
CA LEU A 17 26.74 -4.07 -12.43
C LEU A 17 28.09 -3.71 -11.80
N LYS A 18 29.18 -3.68 -12.60
CA LYS A 18 30.51 -3.23 -12.14
C LYS A 18 30.49 -1.79 -11.60
N LEU A 19 29.65 -0.93 -12.17
CA LEU A 19 29.50 0.47 -11.79
C LEU A 19 28.59 0.67 -10.56
N ASN A 20 28.03 -0.42 -10.00
CA ASN A 20 27.23 -0.46 -8.77
C ASN A 20 26.14 0.64 -8.70
N GLY A 21 25.51 0.94 -9.85
CA GLY A 21 24.39 1.87 -9.96
C GLY A 21 24.74 3.34 -9.72
N LYS A 22 26.02 3.72 -9.61
CA LYS A 22 26.47 5.12 -9.42
C LYS A 22 26.52 5.94 -10.73
N VAL A 23 26.10 5.35 -11.85
CA VAL A 23 26.17 5.99 -13.17
C VAL A 23 24.87 6.70 -13.54
N LYS A 24 25.01 7.87 -14.18
CA LYS A 24 23.89 8.53 -14.85
C LYS A 24 23.49 7.71 -16.07
N LEU A 25 22.31 7.10 -16.01
CA LEU A 25 21.76 6.24 -17.08
C LEU A 25 21.70 6.92 -18.46
N LYS A 26 21.61 8.26 -18.53
CA LYS A 26 21.60 9.00 -19.80
C LYS A 26 22.97 8.96 -20.50
N GLU A 27 24.03 9.32 -19.78
CA GLU A 27 25.41 9.30 -20.28
C GLU A 27 25.86 7.86 -20.59
N PHE A 28 25.44 6.89 -19.77
CA PHE A 28 25.71 5.47 -20.00
C PHE A 28 25.02 4.95 -21.27
N ALA A 29 23.79 5.38 -21.55
CA ALA A 29 23.08 5.02 -22.77
C ALA A 29 23.76 5.59 -24.04
N GLU A 30 24.23 6.84 -23.97
CA GLU A 30 24.97 7.51 -25.05
C GLU A 30 26.30 6.78 -25.36
N LYS A 31 27.06 6.35 -24.33
CA LYS A 31 28.30 5.57 -24.50
C LYS A 31 28.10 4.26 -25.28
N HIS A 32 26.98 3.59 -25.06
CA HIS A 32 26.66 2.31 -25.72
C HIS A 32 25.83 2.48 -27.01
N GLY A 33 25.56 3.71 -27.45
CA GLY A 33 24.75 3.97 -28.65
C GLY A 33 23.29 3.52 -28.52
N VAL A 34 22.78 3.37 -27.29
CA VAL A 34 21.43 2.90 -27.01
C VAL A 34 20.55 4.09 -26.59
N LYS A 35 19.27 4.07 -26.99
CA LYS A 35 18.31 5.06 -26.49
C LYS A 35 18.12 4.90 -24.98
N TYR A 36 18.21 6.01 -24.25
CA TYR A 36 17.99 6.06 -22.79
C TYR A 36 16.72 5.32 -22.34
N SER A 37 15.61 5.50 -23.07
CA SER A 37 14.33 4.85 -22.77
C SER A 37 14.40 3.31 -22.87
N THR A 38 15.10 2.80 -23.88
CA THR A 38 15.29 1.35 -24.10
C THR A 38 16.12 0.74 -22.99
N LEU A 39 17.24 1.38 -22.63
CA LEU A 39 18.08 0.95 -21.52
C LEU A 39 17.29 0.95 -20.20
N ARG A 40 16.56 2.04 -19.91
CA ARG A 40 15.74 2.16 -18.69
C ARG A 40 14.66 1.08 -18.61
N SER A 41 13.97 0.79 -19.72
CA SER A 41 12.94 -0.26 -19.76
C SER A 41 13.56 -1.64 -19.53
N ARG A 42 14.69 -1.95 -20.18
CA ARG A 42 15.37 -3.25 -20.05
C ARG A 42 15.87 -3.49 -18.63
N LYS A 43 16.58 -2.50 -18.07
CA LYS A 43 17.07 -2.51 -16.69
C LYS A 43 15.97 -2.86 -15.68
N ASN A 44 14.76 -2.31 -15.87
CA ASN A 44 13.62 -2.57 -15.01
C ASN A 44 12.98 -3.94 -15.26
N ARG A 45 12.86 -4.40 -16.51
CA ARG A 45 12.30 -5.72 -16.86
C ARG A 45 13.14 -6.86 -16.31
N GLU A 46 14.46 -6.73 -16.40
CA GLU A 46 15.42 -7.75 -15.94
C GLU A 46 15.94 -7.48 -14.52
N ASN A 47 15.38 -6.48 -13.84
CA ASN A 47 15.66 -6.15 -12.45
C ASN A 47 17.16 -6.03 -12.13
N TRP A 48 17.95 -5.37 -12.98
CA TRP A 48 19.42 -5.29 -12.80
C TRP A 48 19.84 -4.71 -11.44
N ASP A 49 18.97 -3.90 -10.83
CA ASP A 49 19.22 -3.30 -9.51
C ASP A 49 19.17 -4.31 -8.35
N SER A 50 18.62 -5.54 -8.52
CA SER A 50 18.65 -6.56 -7.45
C SER A 50 20.02 -7.17 -7.23
N GLU A 51 20.89 -7.13 -8.25
CA GLU A 51 22.25 -7.64 -8.19
C GLU A 51 23.25 -6.58 -7.66
N ILE A 52 22.80 -5.35 -7.47
CA ILE A 52 23.58 -4.22 -6.92
C ILE A 52 23.30 -4.12 -5.41
N ASN A 53 24.34 -3.97 -4.60
CA ASN A 53 24.27 -4.03 -3.14
C ASN A 53 23.15 -3.16 -2.53
N LYS A 54 22.44 -3.74 -1.53
CA LYS A 54 21.18 -3.35 -0.86
C LYS A 54 21.07 -1.94 -0.23
N ASN A 55 22.00 -1.03 -0.49
CA ASN A 55 22.01 0.32 0.11
C ASN A 55 21.60 1.44 -0.86
N VAL A 56 21.34 1.13 -2.13
CA VAL A 56 20.74 2.11 -3.04
C VAL A 56 19.23 2.04 -2.84
N ALA A 57 18.66 3.09 -2.24
CA ALA A 57 17.23 3.24 -2.05
C ALA A 57 16.50 3.30 -3.41
N THR A 58 16.22 2.14 -4.00
CA THR A 58 15.35 1.98 -5.15
C THR A 58 13.92 2.17 -4.67
N LYS A 59 13.55 3.43 -4.41
CA LYS A 59 12.14 3.82 -4.40
C LYS A 59 11.64 3.56 -5.82
N SER A 60 11.04 2.39 -6.03
CA SER A 60 10.34 2.06 -7.26
C SER A 60 9.22 3.10 -7.44
N ALA A 61 9.52 4.15 -8.19
CA ALA A 61 8.63 5.28 -8.45
C ALA A 61 7.53 4.94 -9.46
N THR A 62 7.43 3.65 -9.86
CA THR A 62 6.45 3.20 -10.85
C THR A 62 5.61 2.09 -10.24
N GLN A 63 4.72 2.47 -9.31
CA GLN A 63 3.44 1.78 -9.28
C GLN A 63 2.76 2.16 -10.58
N GLN A 64 2.77 1.27 -11.58
CA GLN A 64 1.94 1.45 -12.76
C GLN A 64 0.50 1.59 -12.28
N LYS A 65 -0.10 2.77 -12.47
CA LYS A 65 -1.55 2.92 -12.40
C LYS A 65 -2.09 2.09 -13.56
N SER A 66 -2.75 0.98 -13.24
CA SER A 66 -3.59 0.27 -14.19
C SER A 66 -4.66 1.24 -14.66
N VAL A 67 -4.64 1.58 -15.95
CA VAL A 67 -5.71 2.31 -16.62
C VAL A 67 -6.76 1.29 -17.05
N ALA A 68 -7.36 0.61 -16.06
CA ALA A 68 -8.54 -0.22 -16.19
C ALA A 68 -8.94 -0.71 -14.78
N THR A 69 -10.22 -0.47 -14.44
CA THR A 69 -11.02 -1.06 -13.35
C THR A 69 -10.58 -0.86 -11.89
N GLU A 70 -11.29 0.08 -11.26
CA GLU A 70 -11.85 0.10 -9.90
C GLU A 70 -10.99 -0.08 -8.62
N ASN A 71 -11.10 0.99 -7.80
CA ASN A 71 -11.17 1.04 -6.33
C ASN A 71 -9.88 1.05 -5.46
N LYS A 72 -9.49 2.28 -5.12
CA LYS A 72 -9.42 2.83 -3.75
C LYS A 72 -8.96 1.88 -2.62
N ASN A 73 -7.72 2.07 -2.16
CA ASN A 73 -7.39 2.57 -0.80
C ASN A 73 -6.05 2.03 -0.28
N LYS A 74 -4.98 2.75 -0.60
CA LYS A 74 -3.72 2.68 0.13
C LYS A 74 -3.83 3.64 1.33
N ILE A 75 -4.52 3.24 2.40
CA ILE A 75 -4.55 4.03 3.64
C ILE A 75 -3.33 3.64 4.48
N LYS A 76 -2.22 4.32 4.20
CA LYS A 76 -1.21 4.60 5.21
C LYS A 76 -1.70 5.80 6.01
N ASN A 77 -2.51 5.57 7.06
CA ASN A 77 -2.70 6.53 8.15
C ASN A 77 -2.52 5.77 9.46
N ARG A 78 -1.28 5.75 9.96
CA ARG A 78 -1.04 5.76 11.39
C ARG A 78 -1.57 7.10 11.89
N GLU A 79 -2.83 7.15 12.31
CA GLU A 79 -3.25 8.17 13.26
C GLU A 79 -2.94 7.64 14.66
N PRO A 80 -2.55 8.53 15.60
CA PRO A 80 -2.16 8.12 16.94
C PRO A 80 -3.36 7.43 17.58
N ILE A 81 -3.08 6.30 18.21
CA ILE A 81 -3.99 5.66 19.16
C ILE A 81 -4.03 6.64 20.33
N ALA A 82 -4.90 7.65 20.23
CA ALA A 82 -5.13 8.60 21.30
C ALA A 82 -5.64 7.81 22.51
N GLU A 83 -5.10 8.15 23.68
CA GLU A 83 -5.33 7.61 25.03
C GLU A 83 -6.78 7.24 25.44
N GLU A 84 -7.80 7.56 24.64
CA GLU A 84 -9.23 7.34 24.93
C GLU A 84 -9.68 5.86 24.84
N VAL A 85 -8.82 4.93 24.42
CA VAL A 85 -9.17 3.49 24.32
C VAL A 85 -9.10 2.77 25.67
N LYS A 86 -8.59 3.40 26.74
CA LYS A 86 -8.46 2.75 28.06
C LYS A 86 -9.78 2.55 28.80
N GLU A 87 -10.80 3.38 28.59
CA GLU A 87 -12.06 3.29 29.37
C GLU A 87 -13.09 2.31 28.80
N VAL A 88 -12.85 1.72 27.63
CA VAL A 88 -13.81 0.78 27.01
C VAL A 88 -13.56 -0.67 27.46
N LEU A 89 -12.61 -0.92 28.38
CA LEU A 89 -12.14 -2.27 28.78
C LEU A 89 -13.06 -3.11 29.68
N GLU A 90 -14.17 -2.58 30.18
CA GLU A 90 -14.98 -3.32 31.16
C GLU A 90 -16.19 -4.08 30.60
N ASN A 91 -16.53 -3.94 29.31
CA ASN A 91 -17.65 -4.70 28.73
C ASN A 91 -17.18 -6.08 28.22
N THR A 92 -17.35 -7.09 29.07
CA THR A 92 -16.98 -8.50 28.86
C THR A 92 -17.80 -9.22 27.79
N GLU A 93 -18.94 -8.66 27.36
CA GLU A 93 -19.85 -9.32 26.41
C GLU A 93 -19.48 -9.10 24.93
N LEU A 94 -18.64 -8.11 24.61
CA LEU A 94 -18.29 -7.77 23.23
C LEU A 94 -16.86 -8.22 22.89
N THR A 95 -16.70 -8.80 21.71
CA THR A 95 -15.37 -9.12 21.17
C THR A 95 -14.54 -7.85 20.92
N ASP A 96 -13.22 -7.97 20.94
CA ASP A 96 -12.32 -6.83 20.70
C ASP A 96 -12.62 -6.10 19.39
N LYS A 97 -12.97 -6.85 18.33
CA LYS A 97 -13.33 -6.28 17.02
C LYS A 97 -14.64 -5.50 17.07
N GLN A 98 -15.62 -5.97 17.83
CA GLN A 98 -16.90 -5.29 18.02
C GLN A 98 -16.74 -4.01 18.85
N ARG A 99 -15.92 -4.05 19.91
CA ARG A 99 -15.58 -2.87 20.71
C ARG A 99 -14.88 -1.83 19.87
N LEU A 100 -13.88 -2.25 19.09
CA LEU A 100 -13.17 -1.39 18.14
C LEU A 100 -14.11 -0.80 17.08
N PHE A 101 -15.08 -1.57 16.60
CA PHE A 101 -16.12 -1.08 15.69
C PHE A 101 -16.96 0.03 16.32
N CYS A 102 -17.40 -0.14 17.57
CA CYS A 102 -18.19 0.87 18.29
C CYS A 102 -17.43 2.19 18.43
N ILE A 103 -16.15 2.12 18.84
CA ILE A 103 -15.27 3.30 18.96
C ILE A 103 -15.13 4.03 17.61
N TYR A 104 -14.81 3.29 16.54
CA TYR A 104 -14.68 3.90 15.22
C TYR A 104 -16.01 4.46 14.70
N TYR A 105 -17.13 3.81 15.00
CA TYR A 105 -18.45 4.26 14.59
C TYR A 105 -18.79 5.61 15.25
N ILE A 106 -18.55 5.77 16.55
CA ILE A 106 -18.75 7.07 17.23
C ILE A 106 -17.85 8.16 16.67
N LYS A 107 -16.62 7.82 16.24
CA LYS A 107 -15.70 8.80 15.64
C LYS A 107 -16.16 9.29 14.26
N CYS A 108 -16.74 8.43 13.42
CA CYS A 108 -17.03 8.76 12.00
C CYS A 108 -18.49 8.66 11.56
N PHE A 109 -19.39 8.19 12.43
CA PHE A 109 -20.81 7.94 12.18
C PHE A 109 -21.10 7.20 10.87
N ASN A 110 -20.16 6.33 10.46
CA ASN A 110 -20.24 5.58 9.21
C ASN A 110 -19.94 4.10 9.49
N ALA A 111 -20.97 3.26 9.33
CA ALA A 111 -20.89 1.84 9.63
C ALA A 111 -19.86 1.12 8.76
N THR A 112 -19.88 1.36 7.45
CA THR A 112 -18.96 0.73 6.50
C THR A 112 -17.51 1.07 6.84
N LYS A 113 -17.19 2.36 7.03
CA LYS A 113 -15.83 2.80 7.39
C LYS A 113 -15.38 2.26 8.75
N ALA A 114 -16.26 2.25 9.75
CA ALA A 114 -15.96 1.70 11.06
C ALA A 114 -15.66 0.20 10.99
N TYR A 115 -16.46 -0.54 10.23
CA TYR A 115 -16.27 -1.98 10.02
C TYR A 115 -14.96 -2.28 9.28
N GLN A 116 -14.65 -1.52 8.21
CA GLN A 116 -13.37 -1.65 7.52
C GLN A 116 -12.18 -1.44 8.45
N LYS A 117 -12.24 -0.44 9.33
CA LYS A 117 -11.15 -0.16 10.27
C LYS A 117 -11.01 -1.23 11.36
N ALA A 118 -12.14 -1.74 11.88
CA ALA A 118 -12.14 -2.74 12.93
C ALA A 118 -11.76 -4.14 12.43
N TYR A 119 -12.30 -4.56 11.28
CA TYR A 119 -12.15 -5.92 10.76
C TYR A 119 -11.11 -6.04 9.65
N LYS A 120 -10.58 -4.92 9.13
CA LYS A 120 -9.57 -4.87 8.05
C LYS A 120 -9.97 -5.66 6.81
N CYS A 121 -11.25 -5.57 6.41
CA CYS A 121 -11.79 -6.23 5.24
C CYS A 121 -11.98 -5.27 4.05
N ASP A 122 -12.28 -5.85 2.89
CA ASP A 122 -12.62 -5.13 1.68
C ASP A 122 -13.93 -4.32 1.83
N TYR A 123 -14.15 -3.41 0.89
CA TYR A 123 -15.30 -2.51 0.91
C TYR A 123 -16.64 -3.24 0.79
N ILE A 124 -16.73 -4.25 -0.09
CA ILE A 124 -17.99 -4.97 -0.32
C ILE A 124 -18.40 -5.69 0.96
N THR A 125 -17.47 -6.43 1.57
CA THR A 125 -17.69 -7.12 2.85
C THR A 125 -18.11 -6.15 3.95
N ALA A 126 -17.41 -5.02 4.09
CA ALA A 126 -17.74 -4.05 5.12
C ALA A 126 -19.07 -3.34 4.90
N ASN A 127 -19.43 -3.08 3.64
CA ASN A 127 -20.68 -2.41 3.30
C ASN A 127 -21.90 -3.29 3.58
N THR A 128 -21.75 -4.60 3.38
CA THR A 128 -22.79 -5.57 3.71
C THR A 128 -22.91 -5.80 5.22
N ASN A 129 -21.76 -5.98 5.91
CA ASN A 129 -21.78 -6.38 7.32
C ASN A 129 -21.85 -5.21 8.31
N GLY A 130 -21.35 -4.03 7.95
CA GLY A 130 -21.32 -2.86 8.83
C GLY A 130 -22.71 -2.43 9.32
N PRO A 131 -23.67 -2.15 8.41
CA PRO A 131 -25.05 -1.83 8.79
C PRO A 131 -25.72 -2.98 9.56
N ARG A 132 -25.46 -4.23 9.17
CA ARG A 132 -25.99 -5.41 9.86
C ARG A 132 -25.51 -5.49 11.31
N LEU A 133 -24.25 -5.13 11.57
CA LEU A 133 -23.67 -5.15 12.92
C LEU A 133 -24.32 -4.12 13.86
N LEU A 134 -24.80 -2.98 13.33
CA LEU A 134 -25.50 -1.97 14.13
C LEU A 134 -26.85 -2.43 14.70
N VAL A 135 -27.46 -3.46 14.08
CA VAL A 135 -28.74 -4.01 14.52
C VAL A 135 -28.56 -4.95 15.72
N ASN A 136 -27.35 -5.44 15.97
CA ASN A 136 -27.06 -6.29 17.11
C ASN A 136 -27.31 -5.54 18.43
N ALA A 137 -28.08 -6.15 19.33
CA ALA A 137 -28.53 -5.51 20.56
C ALA A 137 -27.38 -5.04 21.46
N CYS A 138 -26.36 -5.87 21.67
CA CYS A 138 -25.19 -5.55 22.48
C CYS A 138 -24.39 -4.37 21.88
N ILE A 139 -24.22 -4.36 20.55
CA ILE A 139 -23.55 -3.27 19.83
C ILE A 139 -24.33 -1.96 19.94
N LYS A 140 -25.65 -2.04 19.78
CA LYS A 140 -26.53 -0.87 19.90
C LYS A 140 -26.46 -0.27 21.30
N GLN A 141 -26.51 -1.10 22.34
CA GLN A 141 -26.37 -0.67 23.74
C GLN A 141 -25.01 0.01 23.98
N GLU A 142 -23.92 -0.58 23.50
CA GLU A 142 -22.59 0.01 23.68
C GLU A 142 -22.44 1.34 22.95
N ILE A 143 -22.95 1.46 21.73
CA ILE A 143 -22.96 2.72 20.99
C ILE A 143 -23.78 3.79 21.74
N GLN A 144 -24.91 3.44 22.35
CA GLN A 144 -25.70 4.38 23.15
C GLN A 144 -24.95 4.83 24.41
N ARG A 145 -24.28 3.90 25.10
CA ARG A 145 -23.42 4.21 26.25
C ARG A 145 -22.31 5.19 25.86
N LEU A 146 -21.58 4.90 24.78
CA LEU A 146 -20.50 5.76 24.28
C LEU A 146 -20.99 7.13 23.79
N LYS A 147 -22.25 7.25 23.35
CA LYS A 147 -22.86 8.54 22.99
C LYS A 147 -23.19 9.41 24.20
N GLN A 148 -23.46 8.83 25.36
CA GLN A 148 -23.80 9.56 26.58
C GLN A 148 -22.55 10.11 27.29
N VAL A 149 -21.41 9.44 27.12
CA VAL A 149 -20.12 9.82 27.72
C VAL A 149 -19.46 10.99 26.96
N ARG A 150 -19.90 11.29 25.74
CA ARG A 150 -19.28 12.27 24.84
C ARG A 150 -20.14 13.52 24.67
#